data_AF-E3E8P4-F1
#
_entry.id   AF-E3E8P4-F1
#
_cell.length_a   1.000
_cell.length_b   1.000
_cell.length_c   1.000
_cell.angle_alpha   90.00
_cell.angle_beta   90.00
_cell.angle_gamma   90.00
#
_symmetry.space_group_name_H-M   'P 1'
#
loop_
_entity.id
_entity.type
_entity.pdbx_description
1 polymer ?
#
loop_
_entity_poly.entity_id
_entity_poly.type
_entity_poly.pdbx_seq_one_letter_code
_entity_poly.pdbx_strand_id
1 'polypeptide(L)'
;MKKGILVASGLVVAALGTYLIAGNFQKEGADKLGTTDIKQLVHDISAGKATAQSASINSSQLIVTGNNTQPITYNLPDNEFFVSIAPYVDQTHPCATHSLTGCQGEIKNGAFNVTVHDSEGNIIMENAAMKSQPNGFIDLWLPRDKTYRISVNHEGKTAQTEFSTYEKNDTCITTMQLG
;
A
#
# COMPACT_ATOMS: atom_id res chain seq x y z
N MET A 1 -46.46 57.73 7.30
CA MET A 1 -45.90 57.58 8.66
C MET A 1 -45.10 56.29 8.73
N LYS A 2 -43.82 56.39 9.15
CA LYS A 2 -42.95 55.43 9.87
C LYS A 2 -43.09 53.93 9.58
N LYS A 3 -42.06 53.09 9.51
CA LYS A 3 -40.59 53.10 9.52
C LYS A 3 -40.27 51.61 9.75
N GLY A 4 -39.17 51.06 9.21
CA GLY A 4 -38.61 49.84 9.78
C GLY A 4 -37.93 48.89 8.80
N ILE A 5 -36.72 49.24 8.37
CA ILE A 5 -35.72 48.27 7.92
C ILE A 5 -35.18 47.55 9.16
N LEU A 6 -35.14 46.22 9.13
CA LEU A 6 -34.25 45.43 9.97
C LEU A 6 -33.59 44.34 9.11
N VAL A 7 -32.30 44.55 8.87
CA VAL A 7 -31.33 43.53 8.47
C VAL A 7 -30.93 42.80 9.75
N ALA A 8 -31.02 41.48 9.76
CA ALA A 8 -30.31 40.65 10.73
C ALA A 8 -29.86 39.36 10.07
N SER A 9 -28.55 39.31 9.89
CA SER A 9 -27.66 38.22 9.52
C SER A 9 -28.08 36.85 10.09
N GLY A 10 -28.20 35.85 9.23
CA GLY A 10 -28.29 34.44 9.60
C GLY A 10 -27.25 33.64 8.82
N LEU A 11 -26.21 33.18 9.53
CA LEU A 11 -25.09 32.39 9.04
C LEU A 11 -25.52 31.26 8.10
N VAL A 12 -24.99 31.27 6.87
CA VAL A 12 -24.89 30.08 6.03
C VAL A 12 -23.82 29.20 6.68
N VAL A 13 -24.24 28.25 7.52
CA VAL A 13 -23.38 27.13 7.88
C VAL A 13 -23.33 26.22 6.65
N ALA A 14 -22.34 26.45 5.80
CA ALA A 14 -21.88 25.43 4.89
C ALA A 14 -21.43 24.25 5.76
N ALA A 15 -22.28 23.23 5.88
CA ALA A 15 -21.89 21.93 6.40
C ALA A 15 -20.92 21.32 5.38
N LEU A 16 -19.66 21.77 5.42
CA LEU A 16 -18.53 21.01 4.96
C LEU A 16 -18.52 19.76 5.81
N GLY A 17 -19.07 18.68 5.27
CA GLY A 17 -19.02 17.36 5.87
C GLY A 17 -17.57 16.95 6.03
N THR A 18 -17.00 17.25 7.19
CA THR A 18 -15.82 16.57 7.70
C THR A 18 -16.25 15.13 7.93
N TYR A 19 -15.89 14.27 6.98
CA TYR A 19 -16.09 12.83 7.11
C TYR A 19 -15.09 12.32 8.15
N LEU A 20 -15.43 12.51 9.43
CA LEU A 20 -14.80 11.85 10.55
C LEU A 20 -15.24 10.39 10.48
N ILE A 21 -14.39 9.51 9.95
CA ILE A 21 -14.57 8.05 10.10
C ILE A 21 -14.18 7.69 11.53
N ALA A 22 -15.06 8.05 12.46
CA ALA A 22 -15.05 7.54 13.82
C ALA A 22 -15.89 6.26 13.85
N GLY A 23 -15.20 5.13 13.95
CA GLY A 23 -15.69 3.87 14.54
C GLY A 23 -17.07 3.38 14.10
N ASN A 24 -17.11 2.65 12.97
CA ASN A 24 -18.04 1.54 12.80
C ASN A 24 -17.57 0.59 11.68
N PHE A 25 -16.42 -0.07 11.87
CA PHE A 25 -16.12 -1.28 11.09
C PHE A 25 -17.00 -2.40 11.62
N GLN A 26 -18.26 -2.42 11.18
CA GLN A 26 -19.12 -3.58 11.37
C GLN A 26 -18.50 -4.77 10.66
N LYS A 27 -18.44 -5.87 11.40
CA LYS A 27 -17.89 -7.20 11.08
C LYS A 27 -18.51 -7.88 9.85
N GLU A 28 -19.43 -7.22 9.14
CA GLU A 28 -20.15 -7.73 7.97
C GLU A 28 -19.57 -7.24 6.62
N GLY A 29 -18.62 -6.29 6.63
CA GLY A 29 -18.03 -5.71 5.41
C GLY A 29 -16.73 -6.37 4.92
N ALA A 30 -16.09 -7.21 5.74
CA ALA A 30 -14.81 -7.82 5.40
C ALA A 30 -14.88 -8.78 4.19
N ASP A 31 -16.03 -9.43 4.00
CA ASP A 31 -16.33 -10.31 2.85
C ASP A 31 -16.90 -9.54 1.63
N LYS A 32 -17.09 -8.21 1.71
CA LYS A 32 -17.76 -7.41 0.67
C LYS A 32 -17.00 -6.18 0.19
N LEU A 33 -15.68 -6.08 0.44
CA LEU A 33 -14.86 -5.10 -0.26
C LEU A 33 -14.58 -5.60 -1.67
N GLY A 34 -14.80 -4.75 -2.68
CA GLY A 34 -14.39 -5.07 -4.05
C GLY A 34 -12.86 -5.02 -4.21
N THR A 35 -12.35 -5.60 -5.31
CA THR A 35 -10.92 -5.58 -5.67
C THR A 35 -10.31 -4.17 -5.64
N THR A 36 -11.02 -3.18 -6.18
CA THR A 36 -10.55 -1.79 -6.18
C THR A 36 -10.46 -1.24 -4.75
N ASP A 37 -11.40 -1.61 -3.88
CA ASP A 37 -11.48 -1.12 -2.50
C ASP A 37 -10.33 -1.68 -1.65
N ILE A 38 -9.97 -2.95 -1.83
CA ILE A 38 -8.87 -3.56 -1.06
C ILE A 38 -7.50 -2.98 -1.48
N LYS A 39 -7.28 -2.75 -2.77
CA LYS A 39 -6.03 -2.12 -3.25
C LYS A 39 -5.89 -0.69 -2.75
N GLN A 40 -7.00 0.06 -2.73
CA GLN A 40 -7.01 1.41 -2.20
C GLN A 40 -6.72 1.42 -0.69
N LEU A 41 -7.33 0.49 0.06
CA LEU A 41 -7.06 0.33 1.49
C LEU A 41 -5.59 0.02 1.78
N VAL A 42 -4.99 -0.93 1.04
CA VAL A 42 -3.55 -1.25 1.14
C VAL A 42 -2.72 0.00 0.87
N HIS A 43 -2.98 0.70 -0.23
CA HIS A 43 -2.26 1.91 -0.59
C HIS A 43 -2.36 3.00 0.49
N ASP A 44 -3.56 3.24 1.03
CA ASP A 44 -3.76 4.28 2.03
C ASP A 44 -3.05 3.96 3.34
N ILE A 45 -2.97 2.68 3.73
CA ILE A 45 -2.18 2.26 4.89
C ILE A 45 -0.68 2.44 4.62
N SER A 46 -0.15 1.91 3.50
CA SER A 46 1.27 2.03 3.13
C SER A 46 1.71 3.49 2.98
N ALA A 47 0.82 4.35 2.50
CA ALA A 47 1.05 5.78 2.35
C ALA A 47 0.92 6.57 3.66
N GLY A 48 0.51 5.93 4.76
CA GLY A 48 0.26 6.58 6.04
C GLY A 48 -0.97 7.51 6.04
N LYS A 49 -1.87 7.36 5.07
CA LYS A 49 -3.14 8.11 4.96
C LYS A 49 -4.23 7.50 5.84
N ALA A 50 -4.17 6.20 6.08
CA ALA A 50 -5.04 5.48 7.01
C ALA A 50 -4.24 5.01 8.22
N THR A 51 -4.82 5.14 9.42
CA THR A 51 -4.19 4.72 10.66
C THR A 51 -4.72 3.37 11.13
N ALA A 52 -3.81 2.45 11.41
CA ALA A 52 -4.09 1.17 12.06
C ALA A 52 -3.04 0.96 13.15
N GLN A 53 -3.38 0.21 14.20
CA GLN A 53 -2.41 -0.19 15.21
C GLN A 53 -1.40 -1.18 14.61
N SER A 54 -1.88 -2.09 13.77
CA SER A 54 -1.04 -2.93 12.92
C SER A 54 -1.76 -3.30 11.63
N ALA A 55 -0.98 -3.45 10.55
CA ALA A 55 -1.45 -4.06 9.31
C ALA A 55 -0.36 -4.93 8.71
N SER A 56 -0.72 -6.14 8.30
CA SER A 56 0.17 -7.08 7.63
C SER A 56 -0.55 -7.73 6.46
N ILE A 57 0.19 -8.03 5.39
CA ILE A 57 -0.37 -8.60 4.17
C ILE A 57 0.44 -9.82 3.77
N ASN A 58 -0.22 -10.98 3.72
CA ASN A 58 0.37 -12.22 3.22
C ASN A 58 -0.08 -12.48 1.79
N SER A 59 0.33 -13.61 1.20
CA SER A 59 0.00 -13.98 -0.19
C SER A 59 -1.49 -13.93 -0.56
N SER A 60 -2.41 -14.02 0.40
CA SER A 60 -3.86 -14.16 0.18
C SER A 60 -4.73 -13.18 0.95
N GLN A 61 -4.20 -12.55 2.01
CA GLN A 61 -5.00 -11.76 2.93
C GLN A 61 -4.27 -10.52 3.44
N LEU A 62 -5.03 -9.43 3.59
CA LEU A 62 -4.67 -8.28 4.42
C LEU A 62 -5.31 -8.45 5.80
N ILE A 63 -4.52 -8.35 6.86
CA ILE A 63 -4.98 -8.39 8.25
C ILE A 63 -4.73 -7.02 8.87
N VAL A 64 -5.79 -6.35 9.30
CA VAL A 64 -5.74 -5.00 9.89
C VAL A 64 -6.28 -5.03 11.31
N THR A 65 -5.54 -4.48 12.25
CA THR A 65 -5.96 -4.30 13.64
C THR A 65 -6.00 -2.80 13.95
N GLY A 66 -7.18 -2.28 14.27
CA GLY A 66 -7.37 -0.92 14.80
C GLY A 66 -7.20 -0.86 16.31
N ASN A 67 -7.21 0.35 16.88
CA ASN A 67 -7.01 0.58 18.31
C ASN A 67 -8.03 -0.17 19.18
N ASN A 68 -7.56 -1.11 20.01
CA ASN A 68 -8.39 -1.93 20.91
C ASN A 68 -9.50 -2.71 20.19
N THR A 69 -9.29 -3.05 18.91
CA THR A 69 -10.24 -3.83 18.11
C THR A 69 -9.71 -5.23 17.83
N GLN A 70 -10.62 -6.16 17.54
CA GLN A 70 -10.24 -7.47 17.01
C GLN A 70 -9.70 -7.32 15.58
N PRO A 71 -8.73 -8.15 15.15
CA PRO A 71 -8.24 -8.13 13.78
C PRO A 71 -9.36 -8.36 12.77
N ILE A 72 -9.35 -7.57 11.69
CA ILE A 72 -10.21 -7.74 10.52
C ILE A 72 -9.35 -8.29 9.39
N THR A 73 -9.82 -9.35 8.73
CA THR A 73 -9.12 -9.99 7.62
C THR A 73 -9.89 -9.74 6.33
N TYR A 74 -9.19 -9.27 5.31
CA TYR A 74 -9.72 -9.04 3.96
C TYR A 74 -9.02 -9.98 2.99
N ASN A 75 -9.78 -10.67 2.15
CA ASN A 75 -9.20 -11.48 1.07
C ASN A 75 -8.61 -10.55 0.01
N LEU A 76 -7.43 -10.93 -0.51
CA LEU A 76 -6.83 -10.28 -1.67
C LEU A 76 -7.48 -10.80 -2.95
N PRO A 77 -7.29 -10.11 -4.09
CA PRO A 77 -7.81 -10.57 -5.37
C PRO A 77 -7.24 -11.95 -5.76
N ASP A 78 -8.10 -12.80 -6.34
CA ASP A 78 -7.75 -14.16 -6.75
C ASP A 78 -6.79 -14.23 -7.94
N ASN A 79 -6.61 -13.13 -8.69
CA ASN A 79 -5.77 -13.06 -9.88
C ASN A 79 -4.49 -12.24 -9.69
N GLU A 80 -4.34 -11.54 -8.56
CA GLU A 80 -3.21 -10.64 -8.31
C GLU A 80 -2.58 -10.87 -6.94
N PHE A 81 -1.26 -10.82 -6.92
CA PHE A 81 -0.40 -10.98 -5.77
C PHE A 81 0.17 -9.62 -5.37
N PHE A 82 0.10 -9.32 -4.08
CA PHE A 82 0.75 -8.14 -3.51
C PHE A 82 2.18 -8.46 -3.09
N VAL A 83 3.15 -7.67 -3.56
CA VAL A 83 4.52 -7.69 -3.06
C VAL A 83 5.01 -6.27 -2.85
N SER A 84 5.73 -6.04 -1.76
CA SER A 84 6.30 -4.75 -1.41
C SER A 84 7.83 -4.85 -1.36
N ILE A 85 8.51 -4.00 -2.14
CA ILE A 85 9.97 -3.99 -2.25
C ILE A 85 10.56 -2.77 -1.51
N ALA A 86 11.66 -2.95 -0.78
CA ALA A 86 12.44 -1.87 -0.19
C ALA A 86 13.92 -2.02 -0.57
N PRO A 87 14.33 -1.48 -1.72
CA PRO A 87 15.75 -1.39 -2.07
C PRO A 87 16.52 -0.52 -1.08
N TYR A 88 17.80 -0.83 -0.88
CA TYR A 88 18.67 -0.15 0.08
C TYR A 88 20.10 0.00 -0.45
N VAL A 89 20.87 0.91 0.14
CA VAL A 89 22.30 1.13 -0.12
C VAL A 89 23.12 0.54 1.02
N ASP A 90 22.84 0.95 2.28
CA ASP A 90 23.72 0.67 3.41
C ASP A 90 23.16 -0.42 4.33
N GLN A 91 21.88 -0.32 4.70
CA GLN A 91 21.28 -1.18 5.71
C GLN A 91 19.91 -1.73 5.32
N THR A 92 19.66 -2.95 5.76
CA THR A 92 18.37 -3.64 5.61
C THR A 92 18.01 -4.44 6.86
N HIS A 93 16.85 -5.07 6.81
CA HIS A 93 16.32 -5.99 7.81
C HIS A 93 15.66 -7.19 7.13
N PRO A 94 15.66 -8.38 7.77
CA PRO A 94 14.92 -9.52 7.25
C PRO A 94 13.41 -9.23 7.30
N CYS A 95 12.70 -9.63 6.26
CA CYS A 95 11.25 -9.47 6.14
C CYS A 95 10.70 -10.59 5.25
N ALA A 96 9.59 -11.20 5.66
CA ALA A 96 8.94 -12.29 4.93
C ALA A 96 7.51 -11.88 4.57
N THR A 97 6.63 -11.80 5.58
CA THR A 97 5.33 -11.15 5.44
C THR A 97 5.47 -9.65 5.66
N HIS A 98 5.04 -8.85 4.69
CA HIS A 98 5.14 -7.40 4.76
C HIS A 98 4.22 -6.82 5.84
N SER A 99 4.79 -5.97 6.69
CA SER A 99 4.06 -5.15 7.66
C SER A 99 3.95 -3.73 7.13
N LEU A 100 2.73 -3.33 6.73
CA LEU A 100 2.49 -2.03 6.12
C LEU A 100 2.71 -0.89 7.12
N THR A 101 2.54 -1.17 8.41
CA THR A 101 2.66 -0.20 9.51
C THR A 101 3.96 -0.32 10.30
N GLY A 102 4.63 -1.48 10.25
CA GLY A 102 5.77 -1.80 11.13
C GLY A 102 7.11 -1.89 10.43
N CYS A 103 7.16 -2.15 9.13
CA CYS A 103 8.41 -2.20 8.38
C CYS A 103 8.85 -0.80 7.94
N GLN A 104 10.16 -0.56 7.93
CA GLN A 104 10.74 0.70 7.50
C GLN A 104 11.97 0.45 6.62
N GLY A 105 11.82 0.72 5.34
CA GLY A 105 12.92 0.78 4.37
C GLY A 105 13.80 2.01 4.59
N GLU A 106 15.04 1.90 4.13
CA GLU A 106 16.05 2.95 4.23
C GLU A 106 15.69 4.19 3.38
N ILE A 107 15.29 3.97 2.12
CA ILE A 107 15.06 5.04 1.15
C ILE A 107 13.59 5.43 1.14
N LYS A 108 13.23 6.42 1.95
CA LYS A 108 11.86 6.97 2.06
C LYS A 108 11.60 8.03 1.00
N ASN A 109 10.43 8.02 0.38
CA ASN A 109 10.05 9.03 -0.62
C ASN A 109 11.05 9.17 -1.77
N GLY A 110 11.82 8.14 -2.07
CA GLY A 110 12.83 8.12 -3.14
C GLY A 110 12.22 7.80 -4.49
N ALA A 111 12.85 8.29 -5.56
CA ALA A 111 12.46 8.00 -6.93
C ALA A 111 13.15 6.74 -7.45
N PHE A 112 12.40 5.86 -8.10
CA PHE A 112 12.89 4.60 -8.65
C PHE A 112 12.37 4.41 -10.06
N ASN A 113 13.16 3.77 -10.90
CA ASN A 113 12.66 3.16 -12.11
C ASN A 113 12.57 1.65 -11.89
N VAL A 114 11.36 1.11 -12.03
CA VAL A 114 11.07 -0.30 -11.77
C VAL A 114 10.77 -1.01 -13.09
N THR A 115 11.40 -2.18 -13.29
CA THR A 115 11.17 -3.06 -14.43
C THR A 115 10.81 -4.45 -13.91
N VAL A 116 9.76 -5.05 -14.45
CA VAL A 116 9.27 -6.37 -14.07
C VAL A 116 8.97 -7.16 -15.34
N HIS A 117 9.69 -8.27 -15.51
CA HIS A 117 9.45 -9.24 -16.58
C HIS A 117 9.05 -10.58 -15.95
N ASP A 118 8.14 -11.31 -16.58
CA ASP A 118 7.90 -12.70 -16.19
C ASP A 118 8.97 -13.65 -16.73
N SER A 119 8.97 -14.89 -16.26
CA SER A 119 9.92 -15.93 -16.67
C SER A 119 9.86 -16.31 -18.16
N GLU A 120 8.78 -15.94 -18.86
CA GLU A 120 8.62 -16.16 -20.30
C GLU A 120 9.21 -14.98 -21.12
N GLY A 121 9.66 -13.92 -20.46
CA GLY A 121 10.17 -12.70 -21.07
C GLY A 121 9.08 -11.68 -21.41
N ASN A 122 7.84 -11.88 -20.96
CA ASN A 122 6.79 -10.89 -21.13
C ASN A 122 7.04 -9.69 -20.23
N ILE A 123 6.84 -8.50 -20.79
CA ILE A 123 7.00 -7.24 -20.07
C ILE A 123 5.71 -6.96 -19.27
N ILE A 124 5.81 -6.97 -17.95
CA ILE A 124 4.73 -6.55 -17.04
C ILE A 124 4.82 -5.05 -16.76
N MET A 125 6.06 -4.56 -16.60
CA MET A 125 6.37 -3.17 -16.32
C MET A 125 7.75 -2.86 -16.90
N GLU A 126 7.89 -1.76 -17.64
CA GLU A 126 9.17 -1.35 -18.25
C GLU A 126 9.53 0.06 -17.80
N ASN A 127 10.66 0.20 -17.11
CA ASN A 127 11.20 1.48 -16.67
C ASN A 127 10.15 2.44 -16.05
N ALA A 128 9.23 1.90 -15.25
CA ALA A 128 8.15 2.68 -14.67
C ALA A 128 8.70 3.55 -13.53
N ALA A 129 8.45 4.86 -13.65
CA ALA A 129 8.79 5.81 -12.61
C ALA A 129 7.86 5.62 -11.41
N MET A 130 8.42 5.20 -10.28
CA MET A 130 7.72 4.99 -9.03
C MET A 130 8.39 5.75 -7.90
N LYS A 131 7.63 6.03 -6.85
CA LYS A 131 8.14 6.67 -5.64
C LYS A 131 7.92 5.74 -4.47
N SER A 132 8.96 5.51 -3.65
CA SER A 132 8.77 4.78 -2.41
C SER A 132 7.87 5.58 -1.46
N GLN A 133 7.07 4.87 -0.68
CA GLN A 133 6.17 5.44 0.29
C GLN A 133 6.95 6.00 1.50
N PRO A 134 6.28 6.68 2.47
CA PRO A 134 6.94 7.17 3.68
C PRO A 134 7.62 6.05 4.51
N ASN A 135 7.11 4.83 4.43
CA ASN A 135 7.74 3.65 5.03
C ASN A 135 8.94 3.10 4.21
N GLY A 136 9.30 3.72 3.08
CA GLY A 136 10.44 3.32 2.25
C GLY A 136 10.20 2.15 1.31
N PHE A 137 8.96 1.67 1.20
CA PHE A 137 8.60 0.57 0.32
C PHE A 137 7.91 1.03 -0.97
N ILE A 138 7.97 0.19 -2.00
CA ILE A 138 7.22 0.33 -3.25
C ILE A 138 6.31 -0.89 -3.37
N ASP A 139 5.01 -0.63 -3.46
CA ASP A 139 3.98 -1.66 -3.54
C ASP A 139 3.70 -2.04 -5.00
N LEU A 140 3.71 -3.35 -5.30
CA LEU A 140 3.44 -3.91 -6.61
C LEU A 140 2.28 -4.90 -6.53
N TRP A 141 1.40 -4.85 -7.52
CA TRP A 141 0.37 -5.86 -7.77
C TRP A 141 0.73 -6.59 -9.05
N LEU A 142 1.07 -7.87 -8.93
CA LEU A 142 1.54 -8.70 -10.04
C LEU A 142 0.57 -9.85 -10.28
N PRO A 143 0.41 -10.35 -11.51
CA PRO A 143 -0.36 -11.58 -11.73
C PRO A 143 0.16 -12.74 -10.88
N ARG A 144 -0.76 -13.56 -10.37
CA ARG A 144 -0.44 -14.77 -9.58
C ARG A 144 0.21 -15.87 -10.43
N ASP A 145 0.73 -16.87 -9.71
CA ASP A 145 1.21 -18.15 -10.24
C ASP A 145 2.28 -18.04 -11.32
N LYS A 146 3.19 -17.06 -11.13
CA LYS A 146 4.30 -16.78 -12.03
C LYS A 146 5.57 -16.48 -11.24
N THR A 147 6.70 -16.60 -11.94
CA THR A 147 8.00 -16.11 -11.48
C THR A 147 8.36 -14.87 -12.28
N TYR A 148 8.91 -13.87 -11.61
CA TYR A 148 9.29 -12.58 -12.15
C TYR A 148 10.75 -12.27 -11.86
N ARG A 149 11.36 -11.52 -12.77
CA ARG A 149 12.62 -10.80 -12.52
C ARG A 149 12.29 -9.33 -12.34
N ILE A 150 12.55 -8.82 -11.14
CA ILE A 150 12.33 -7.43 -10.76
C ILE A 150 13.68 -6.72 -10.74
N SER A 151 13.78 -5.62 -11.47
CA SER A 151 14.96 -4.74 -11.48
C SER A 151 14.56 -3.35 -11.05
N VAL A 152 15.39 -2.73 -10.23
CA VAL A 152 15.22 -1.34 -9.81
C VAL A 152 16.47 -0.53 -10.16
N ASN A 153 16.25 0.73 -10.54
CA ASN A 153 17.30 1.72 -10.64
C ASN A 153 16.97 2.91 -9.73
N HIS A 154 17.96 3.36 -8.98
CA HIS A 154 17.89 4.56 -8.15
C HIS A 154 19.21 5.32 -8.29
N GLU A 155 19.14 6.53 -8.86
CA GLU A 155 20.31 7.40 -9.04
C GLU A 155 21.49 6.72 -9.75
N GLY A 156 21.20 5.88 -10.75
CA GLY A 156 22.22 5.15 -11.51
C GLY A 156 22.68 3.84 -10.88
N LYS A 157 22.37 3.58 -9.60
CA LYS A 157 22.62 2.29 -8.95
C LYS A 157 21.49 1.31 -9.25
N THR A 158 21.81 0.03 -9.34
CA THR A 158 20.83 -1.01 -9.70
C THR A 158 20.81 -2.17 -8.73
N ALA A 159 19.66 -2.82 -8.62
CA ALA A 159 19.50 -4.10 -7.94
C ALA A 159 18.51 -4.96 -8.71
N GLN A 160 18.69 -6.28 -8.66
CA GLN A 160 17.77 -7.24 -9.26
C GLN A 160 17.45 -8.36 -8.29
N THR A 161 16.24 -8.91 -8.41
CA THR A 161 15.83 -10.12 -7.70
C THR A 161 14.91 -10.96 -8.58
N GLU A 162 14.89 -12.26 -8.33
CA GLU A 162 13.82 -13.13 -8.77
C GLU A 162 12.79 -13.26 -7.65
N PHE A 163 11.52 -13.36 -8.02
CA PHE A 163 10.41 -13.43 -7.09
C PHE A 163 9.27 -14.25 -7.69
N SER A 164 8.54 -15.02 -6.87
CA SER A 164 7.38 -15.79 -7.34
C SER A 164 6.11 -15.39 -6.60
N THR A 165 4.97 -15.50 -7.28
CA THR A 165 3.65 -15.06 -6.80
C THR A 165 2.70 -16.22 -6.52
N TYR A 166 3.23 -17.37 -6.09
CA TYR A 166 2.44 -18.53 -5.69
C TYR A 166 1.91 -18.37 -4.26
N GLU A 167 0.95 -19.22 -3.89
CA GLU A 167 0.48 -19.30 -2.50
C GLU A 167 1.63 -19.47 -1.50
N LYS A 168 1.50 -18.79 -0.36
CA LYS A 168 2.48 -18.81 0.75
C LYS A 168 3.85 -18.21 0.41
N ASN A 169 4.06 -17.65 -0.78
CA ASN A 169 5.24 -16.82 -1.01
C ASN A 169 5.22 -15.57 -0.13
N ASP A 170 6.41 -15.13 0.22
CA ASP A 170 6.66 -13.91 0.98
C ASP A 170 6.15 -12.70 0.21
N THR A 171 5.72 -11.67 0.92
CA THR A 171 5.16 -10.44 0.34
C THR A 171 6.07 -9.23 0.54
N CYS A 172 7.26 -9.46 1.10
CA CYS A 172 8.22 -8.42 1.47
C CYS A 172 9.59 -8.75 0.89
N ILE A 173 10.17 -7.81 0.13
CA ILE A 173 11.50 -7.97 -0.45
C ILE A 173 12.37 -6.84 0.06
N THR A 174 13.33 -7.19 0.91
CA THR A 174 14.29 -6.24 1.51
C THR A 174 15.74 -6.61 1.19
N THR A 175 15.95 -7.53 0.24
CA THR A 175 17.26 -8.09 -0.14
C THR A 175 17.89 -7.39 -1.35
N MET A 176 17.25 -6.33 -1.87
CA MET A 176 17.70 -5.61 -3.06
C MET A 176 18.70 -4.51 -2.70
N GLN A 177 19.99 -4.85 -2.61
CA GLN A 177 21.05 -3.87 -2.40
C GLN A 177 21.44 -3.17 -3.71
N LEU A 178 21.41 -1.85 -3.71
CA LEU A 178 21.75 -0.98 -4.84
C LEU A 178 23.27 -0.82 -4.96
N GLY A 179 23.82 -1.26 -6.09
CA GLY A 179 25.24 -1.16 -6.44
C GLY A 179 25.49 -0.68 -7.86
#